data_AF-A0A8X6H6Y2-F1
#
_entry.id   AF-A0A8X6H6Y2-F1
#
_cell.length_a   1.000
_cell.length_b   1.000
_cell.length_c   1.000
_cell.angle_alpha   90.00
_cell.angle_beta   90.00
_cell.angle_gamma   90.00
#
_symmetry.space_group_name_H-M   'P 1'
#
loop_
_entity.id
_entity.type
_entity.pdbx_description
1 polymer ?
#
loop_
_entity_poly.entity_id
_entity_poly.type
_entity_poly.pdbx_seq_one_letter_code
_entity_poly.pdbx_strand_id
1 'polypeptide(L)'
;DIPSSGLDRWFCLEGRTERSSVQGQIRLKISLSTREDKDVAKEDDNWKEVVEHQELFWVFIQYELKQHFGPSYEWAGDLPQPALTILHQHAIQGDITELQQTLCRWIMYSKQLMEVPLDYALLYQLLDDLSRAWGDLENPLSRDEEAALAESFNIFLDFCLKIIQKHRDLFPPGNDFTQHKLTHLLKCLSTLHGQKAFRWCCPFRHDLHVEITSSLKKGTLDWFNAQVANAEAQLKKDSKWTLKSLIDLINILNNDVYKGHMYYNEEFESITGVSYSVVVYKQLENVPPSHIRSRLRDIVGDIMGCKIRDSCSAIEVEQNEDPDSEYMVTATAMFELYMALQEFIKFKERLPSDERKNLTLINYHLWFKDAVHHWFVVAKTKSQIRLKKAVELDKVAFLDNYVKHSTSAVDAATCFVQIKEFWRQLSWPDPAGAFTFVMKVIEIICEGTIYYAKLCQQKLQKITDADPQNDVTEK
;
A
#
# COMPACT_ATOMS: atom_id res chain seq x y z
N ASP A 1 36.49 -8.22 47.27
CA ASP A 1 36.55 -7.84 45.85
C ASP A 1 36.26 -6.36 45.65
N ILE A 2 37.02 -5.73 44.76
CA ILE A 2 36.83 -4.33 44.35
C ILE A 2 36.12 -4.38 42.99
N PRO A 3 34.89 -3.83 42.84
CA PRO A 3 34.18 -3.82 41.57
C PRO A 3 34.81 -2.83 40.57
N SER A 4 34.48 -2.97 39.29
CA SER A 4 34.98 -2.15 38.18
C SER A 4 34.67 -0.65 38.35
N SER A 5 33.56 -0.30 39.00
CA SER A 5 33.20 1.07 39.36
C SER A 5 34.02 1.67 40.52
N GLY A 6 34.94 0.88 41.09
CA GLY A 6 35.67 1.24 42.30
C GLY A 6 34.81 1.12 43.56
N LEU A 7 35.39 1.50 44.68
CA LEU A 7 34.82 1.29 46.00
C LEU A 7 35.10 2.52 46.87
N ASP A 8 34.06 3.20 47.32
CA ASP A 8 34.14 4.32 48.28
C ASP A 8 33.36 3.96 49.54
N ARG A 9 34.08 3.57 50.60
CA ARG A 9 33.45 3.23 51.89
C ARG A 9 34.39 3.42 53.07
N TRP A 10 33.81 3.38 54.26
CA TRP A 10 34.55 3.33 55.52
C TRP A 10 35.04 1.91 55.83
N PHE A 11 36.27 1.80 56.30
CA PHE A 11 36.93 0.58 56.73
C PHE A 11 37.35 0.72 58.19
N CYS A 12 37.11 -0.30 59.00
CA CYS A 12 37.59 -0.33 60.39
C CYS A 12 39.09 -0.61 60.42
N LEU A 13 39.83 0.13 61.25
CA LEU A 13 41.25 -0.10 61.49
C LEU A 13 41.41 -1.29 62.43
N GLU A 14 42.30 -2.22 62.09
CA GLU A 14 42.66 -3.37 62.93
C GLU A 14 44.07 -3.20 63.50
N GLY A 15 44.25 -3.59 64.76
CA GLY A 15 45.54 -3.59 65.42
C GLY A 15 46.50 -4.55 64.72
N ARG A 16 47.69 -4.07 64.33
CA ARG A 16 48.72 -4.87 63.65
C ARG A 16 49.20 -6.09 64.46
N THR A 17 48.96 -6.09 65.77
CA THR A 17 49.27 -7.17 66.72
C THR A 17 48.21 -7.20 67.82
N GLU A 18 48.07 -8.32 68.53
CA GLU A 18 47.12 -8.50 69.65
C GLU A 18 47.33 -7.50 70.81
N ARG A 19 48.49 -6.83 70.86
CA ARG A 19 48.81 -5.80 71.86
C ARG A 19 48.52 -4.37 71.39
N SER A 20 48.08 -4.19 70.14
CA SER A 20 47.82 -2.87 69.56
C SER A 20 46.37 -2.47 69.80
N SER A 21 46.15 -1.35 70.50
CA SER A 21 44.83 -0.81 70.84
C SER A 21 44.29 0.20 69.82
N VAL A 22 44.79 0.19 68.58
CA VAL A 22 44.37 1.12 67.54
C VAL A 22 42.90 0.87 67.18
N GLN A 23 42.08 1.89 67.36
CA GLN A 23 40.65 1.88 67.04
C GLN A 23 40.32 3.12 66.20
N GLY A 24 39.49 2.95 65.18
CA GLY A 24 39.08 4.03 64.29
C GLY A 24 38.56 3.51 62.96
N GLN A 25 38.11 4.43 62.10
CA GLN A 25 37.68 4.12 60.74
C GLN A 25 38.41 5.02 59.75
N ILE A 26 38.70 4.48 58.57
CA ILE A 26 39.27 5.22 57.45
C ILE A 26 38.34 5.11 56.25
N ARG A 27 38.00 6.24 55.62
CA ARG A 27 37.28 6.24 54.36
C ARG A 27 38.28 6.06 53.23
N LEU A 28 38.14 4.99 52.48
CA LEU A 28 38.97 4.71 51.32
C LEU A 28 38.11 4.75 50.07
N LYS A 29 38.56 5.55 49.09
CA LYS A 29 38.10 5.49 47.71
C LYS A 29 39.16 4.74 46.91
N ILE A 30 38.85 3.52 46.53
CA ILE A 30 39.76 2.56 45.87
C ILE A 30 39.22 2.32 44.46
N SER A 31 40.04 2.56 43.44
CA SER A 31 39.74 2.20 42.05
C SER A 31 40.87 1.32 41.53
N LEU A 32 40.53 0.24 40.82
CA LEU A 32 41.51 -0.63 40.18
C LEU A 32 41.43 -0.39 38.67
N SER A 33 42.48 0.21 38.10
CA SER A 33 42.60 0.44 36.66
C SER A 33 43.93 -0.08 36.16
N THR A 34 43.90 -0.86 35.09
CA THR A 34 45.09 -1.14 34.29
C THR A 34 45.11 -0.11 33.16
N ARG A 35 45.82 0.99 33.35
CA ARG A 35 46.18 1.87 32.24
C ARG A 35 47.43 1.28 31.60
N GLU A 36 47.42 1.04 30.29
CA GLU A 36 48.67 0.97 29.55
C GLU A 36 49.37 2.32 29.73
N ASP A 37 50.68 2.34 29.96
CA ASP A 37 51.50 3.56 30.10
C ASP A 37 51.46 4.36 28.77
N LYS A 38 50.39 5.11 28.53
CA LYS A 38 50.22 6.01 27.38
C LYS A 38 50.90 7.38 27.61
N ASP A 39 51.91 7.45 28.47
CA ASP A 39 52.67 8.69 28.75
C ASP A 39 53.53 9.18 27.55
N VAL A 40 53.52 8.45 26.42
CA VAL A 40 54.28 8.81 25.21
C VAL A 40 53.40 9.30 24.05
N ALA A 41 52.08 9.10 24.06
CA ALA A 41 51.22 9.43 22.92
C ALA A 41 50.01 10.28 23.35
N LYS A 42 50.22 11.59 23.47
CA LYS A 42 49.13 12.58 23.61
C LYS A 42 48.30 12.75 22.32
N GLU A 43 48.58 11.97 21.28
CA GLU A 43 47.95 12.07 19.95
C GLU A 43 47.37 10.74 19.43
N ASP A 44 47.44 9.64 20.20
CA ASP A 44 46.85 8.37 19.75
C ASP A 44 45.34 8.34 20.04
N ASP A 45 44.57 8.51 18.96
CA ASP A 45 43.14 8.17 18.88
C ASP A 45 42.90 6.75 19.44
N ASN A 46 41.95 6.59 20.36
CA ASN A 46 41.59 5.30 20.97
C ASN A 46 40.72 4.43 20.03
N TRP A 47 40.74 4.73 18.73
CA TRP A 47 40.01 4.01 17.70
C TRP A 47 40.24 2.49 17.72
N LYS A 48 41.45 2.04 18.04
CA LYS A 48 41.74 0.60 18.15
C LYS A 48 40.87 -0.04 19.25
N GLU A 49 40.80 0.59 20.41
CA GLU A 49 39.98 0.15 21.54
C GLU A 49 38.50 0.24 21.20
N VAL A 50 38.07 1.25 20.43
CA VAL A 50 36.70 1.35 19.92
C VAL A 50 36.35 0.17 19.01
N VAL A 51 37.23 -0.22 18.09
CA VAL A 51 37.04 -1.39 17.21
C VAL A 51 37.02 -2.70 18.01
N GLU A 52 37.94 -2.90 18.95
CA GLU A 52 37.93 -4.07 19.83
C GLU A 52 36.64 -4.15 20.65
N HIS A 53 36.12 -3.00 21.09
CA HIS A 53 34.83 -2.93 21.78
C HIS A 53 33.64 -3.29 20.89
N GLN A 54 33.66 -2.94 19.60
CA GLN A 54 32.68 -3.40 18.62
C GLN A 54 32.72 -4.93 18.46
N GLU A 55 33.91 -5.52 18.34
CA GLU A 55 34.06 -6.96 18.21
C GLU A 55 33.56 -7.72 19.47
N LEU A 56 33.77 -7.17 20.67
CA LEU A 56 33.18 -7.71 21.89
C LEU A 56 31.64 -7.69 21.84
N PHE A 57 31.04 -6.56 21.43
CA PHE A 57 29.60 -6.47 21.22
C PHE A 57 29.12 -7.53 20.22
N TRP A 58 29.79 -7.68 19.09
CA TRP A 58 29.46 -8.66 18.06
C TRP A 58 29.44 -10.08 18.62
N VAL A 59 30.48 -10.49 19.35
CA VAL A 59 30.56 -11.83 19.96
C VAL A 59 29.41 -12.06 20.93
N PHE A 60 29.09 -11.08 21.78
CA PHE A 60 27.99 -11.22 22.74
C PHE A 60 26.62 -11.27 22.07
N ILE A 61 26.36 -10.39 21.10
CA ILE A 61 25.12 -10.39 20.32
C ILE A 61 24.92 -11.75 19.63
N GLN A 62 25.95 -12.26 18.97
CA GLN A 62 25.89 -13.56 18.30
C GLN A 62 25.68 -14.71 19.28
N TYR A 63 26.31 -14.66 20.45
CA TYR A 63 26.13 -15.68 21.47
C TYR A 63 24.68 -15.68 21.98
N GLU A 64 24.14 -14.53 22.36
CA GLU A 64 22.76 -14.40 22.86
C GLU A 64 21.74 -14.83 21.81
N LEU A 65 21.90 -14.40 20.56
CA LEU A 65 21.00 -14.82 19.47
C LEU A 65 21.03 -16.33 19.21
N LYS A 66 22.18 -16.99 19.41
CA LYS A 66 22.29 -18.46 19.30
C LYS A 66 21.60 -19.18 20.47
N GLN A 67 21.58 -18.57 21.65
CA GLN A 67 20.92 -19.12 22.83
C GLN A 67 19.42 -18.76 22.91
N HIS A 68 18.99 -17.73 22.19
CA HIS A 68 17.61 -17.24 22.22
C HIS A 68 16.63 -18.31 21.74
N PHE A 69 15.68 -18.66 22.60
CA PHE A 69 14.60 -19.57 22.26
C PHE A 69 13.46 -18.80 21.60
N GLY A 70 13.29 -19.00 20.29
CA GLY A 70 12.23 -18.36 19.51
C GLY A 70 12.78 -17.50 18.37
N PRO A 71 11.90 -16.82 17.63
CA PRO A 71 12.31 -15.94 16.55
C PRO A 71 13.20 -14.80 17.05
N SER A 72 14.25 -14.49 16.30
CA SER A 72 15.25 -13.48 16.69
C SER A 72 14.68 -12.06 16.87
N TYR A 73 13.55 -11.74 16.26
CA TYR A 73 12.87 -10.45 16.41
C TYR A 73 12.10 -10.32 17.73
N GLU A 74 11.97 -11.37 18.53
CA GLU A 74 11.37 -11.30 19.88
C GLU A 74 12.44 -11.01 20.96
N TRP A 75 13.72 -11.11 20.60
CA TRP A 75 14.81 -10.78 21.50
C TRP A 75 14.88 -9.27 21.72
N ALA A 76 14.81 -8.85 23.00
CA ALA A 76 14.79 -7.44 23.38
C ALA A 76 16.11 -6.68 23.10
N GLY A 77 17.19 -7.37 22.72
CA GLY A 77 18.51 -6.77 22.52
C GLY A 77 19.26 -6.47 23.82
N ASP A 78 18.85 -7.11 24.92
CA ASP A 78 19.53 -7.00 26.21
C ASP A 78 20.65 -8.03 26.31
N LEU A 79 21.82 -7.57 26.74
CA LEU A 79 22.96 -8.42 27.06
C LEU A 79 22.95 -8.81 28.55
N PRO A 80 23.37 -10.02 28.92
CA PRO A 80 23.37 -10.44 30.30
C PRO A 80 24.43 -9.70 31.12
N GLN A 81 24.24 -9.63 32.44
CA GLN A 81 25.14 -8.91 33.36
C GLN A 81 26.63 -9.26 33.21
N PRO A 82 27.05 -10.52 32.97
CA PRO A 82 28.46 -10.83 32.74
C PRO A 82 29.03 -10.14 31.49
N ALA A 83 28.28 -10.12 30.38
CA ALA A 83 28.70 -9.44 29.16
C ALA A 83 28.80 -7.92 29.37
N LEU A 84 27.81 -7.32 30.03
CA LEU A 84 27.82 -5.91 30.41
C LEU A 84 29.02 -5.56 31.31
N THR A 85 29.40 -6.45 32.23
CA THR A 85 30.56 -6.25 33.11
C THR A 85 31.86 -6.25 32.33
N ILE A 86 32.02 -7.16 31.35
CA ILE A 86 33.19 -7.21 30.48
C ILE A 86 33.28 -5.95 29.61
N LEU A 87 32.17 -5.57 28.96
CA LEU A 87 32.10 -4.35 28.14
C LEU A 87 32.44 -3.11 28.97
N HIS A 88 31.88 -2.98 30.17
CA HIS A 88 32.14 -1.85 31.05
C HIS A 88 33.61 -1.77 31.48
N GLN A 89 34.21 -2.91 31.86
CA GLN A 89 35.63 -2.95 32.23
C GLN A 89 36.53 -2.58 31.04
N HIS A 90 36.23 -3.09 29.85
CA HIS A 90 36.96 -2.74 28.63
C HIS A 90 36.84 -1.25 28.31
N ALA A 91 35.64 -0.68 28.45
CA ALA A 91 35.43 0.74 28.21
C ALA A 91 36.25 1.63 29.16
N ILE A 92 36.32 1.28 30.46
CA ILE A 92 37.15 1.99 31.43
C ILE A 92 38.65 1.88 31.08
N GLN A 93 39.11 0.71 30.64
CA GLN A 93 40.52 0.46 30.32
C GLN A 93 40.96 1.16 29.03
N GLY A 94 40.09 1.19 28.02
CA GLY A 94 40.36 1.81 26.71
C GLY A 94 39.99 3.29 26.61
N ASP A 95 39.62 3.93 27.73
CA ASP A 95 39.13 5.33 27.78
C ASP A 95 37.97 5.59 26.81
N ILE A 96 37.07 4.60 26.68
CA ILE A 96 35.96 4.63 25.74
C ILE A 96 34.81 5.45 26.32
N THR A 97 34.52 6.57 25.67
CA THR A 97 33.46 7.50 26.07
C THR A 97 32.07 6.88 25.97
N GLU A 98 31.09 7.48 26.65
CA GLU A 98 29.69 7.06 26.55
C GLU A 98 29.17 7.15 25.10
N LEU A 99 29.55 8.20 24.36
CA LEU A 99 29.21 8.33 22.95
C LEU A 99 29.81 7.18 22.13
N GLN A 100 31.10 6.88 22.29
CA GLN A 100 31.76 5.77 21.60
C GLN A 100 31.07 4.43 21.92
N GLN A 101 30.66 4.19 23.17
CA GLN A 101 29.90 2.98 23.53
C GLN A 101 28.54 2.90 22.81
N THR A 102 27.78 4.01 22.75
CA THR A 102 26.50 4.04 22.01
C THR A 102 26.69 3.87 20.49
N LEU A 103 27.76 4.43 19.93
CA LEU A 103 28.18 4.23 18.55
C LEU A 103 28.47 2.75 18.28
N CYS A 104 29.30 2.11 19.11
CA CYS A 104 29.62 0.69 18.95
C CYS A 104 28.36 -0.18 19.00
N ARG A 105 27.44 0.11 19.94
CA ARG A 105 26.17 -0.59 20.04
C ARG A 105 25.35 -0.42 18.75
N TRP A 106 25.17 0.80 18.25
CA TRP A 106 24.45 1.05 17.00
C TRP A 106 25.07 0.30 15.82
N ILE A 107 26.39 0.41 15.59
CA ILE A 107 27.05 -0.21 14.45
C ILE A 107 26.87 -1.74 14.49
N MET A 108 27.03 -2.36 15.67
CA MET A 108 26.94 -3.83 15.77
C MET A 108 25.51 -4.35 15.64
N TYR A 109 24.51 -3.71 16.26
CA TYR A 109 23.12 -4.14 16.11
C TYR A 109 22.54 -3.86 14.72
N SER A 110 22.90 -2.72 14.10
CA SER A 110 22.48 -2.41 12.72
C SER A 110 23.10 -3.36 11.71
N LYS A 111 24.36 -3.78 11.90
CA LYS A 111 25.00 -4.85 11.13
C LYS A 111 24.31 -6.19 11.35
N GLN A 112 23.99 -6.56 12.60
CA GLN A 112 23.34 -7.82 12.91
C GLN A 112 21.95 -7.94 12.26
N LEU A 113 21.19 -6.83 12.18
CA LEU A 113 19.90 -6.78 11.48
C LEU A 113 20.00 -7.24 10.01
N MET A 114 21.15 -7.04 9.36
CA MET A 114 21.39 -7.46 7.97
C MET A 114 21.56 -8.98 7.83
N GLU A 115 22.01 -9.65 8.89
CA GLU A 115 22.19 -11.11 8.91
C GLU A 115 20.95 -11.84 9.43
N VAL A 116 20.30 -11.27 10.44
CA VAL A 116 19.20 -11.91 11.18
C VAL A 116 18.11 -10.86 11.46
N PRO A 117 16.82 -11.18 11.26
CA PRO A 117 15.75 -10.22 11.50
C PRO A 117 15.64 -9.87 12.99
N LEU A 118 15.95 -8.62 13.33
CA LEU A 118 15.71 -8.01 14.63
C LEU A 118 14.47 -7.12 14.60
N ASP A 119 13.94 -6.76 15.76
CA ASP A 119 12.87 -5.78 15.85
C ASP A 119 13.38 -4.36 15.58
N TYR A 120 12.70 -3.62 14.70
CA TYR A 120 13.00 -2.22 14.45
C TYR A 120 12.77 -1.34 15.68
N ALA A 121 11.92 -1.75 16.62
CA ALA A 121 11.75 -1.03 17.89
C ALA A 121 13.05 -0.96 18.70
N LEU A 122 13.87 -2.01 18.68
CA LEU A 122 15.20 -2.01 19.28
C LEU A 122 16.13 -1.01 18.58
N LEU A 123 16.20 -1.05 17.24
CA LEU A 123 17.03 -0.13 16.48
C LEU A 123 16.62 1.33 16.68
N TYR A 124 15.31 1.58 16.83
CA TYR A 124 14.77 2.90 17.14
C TYR A 124 15.28 3.40 18.51
N GLN A 125 15.30 2.55 19.54
CA GLN A 125 15.86 2.90 20.85
C GLN A 125 17.36 3.18 20.77
N LEU A 126 18.12 2.39 20.00
CA LEU A 126 19.56 2.61 19.81
C LEU A 126 19.86 3.96 19.14
N LEU A 127 19.04 4.35 18.16
CA LEU A 127 19.12 5.68 17.56
C LEU A 127 18.86 6.77 18.61
N ASP A 128 17.83 6.63 19.44
CA ASP A 128 17.53 7.63 20.48
C ASP A 128 18.65 7.73 21.53
N ASP A 129 19.20 6.59 21.97
CA ASP A 129 20.36 6.52 22.87
C ASP A 129 21.58 7.25 22.26
N LEU A 130 21.89 6.98 20.99
CA LEU A 130 22.97 7.64 20.27
C LEU A 130 22.73 9.16 20.15
N SER A 131 21.50 9.58 19.88
CA SER A 131 21.14 11.00 19.80
C SER A 131 21.30 11.71 21.15
N ARG A 132 20.95 11.03 22.25
CA ARG A 132 21.12 11.56 23.61
C ARG A 132 22.59 11.70 23.98
N ALA A 133 23.41 10.69 23.66
CA ALA A 133 24.85 10.72 23.90
C ALA A 133 25.58 11.76 23.04
N TRP A 134 25.10 12.03 21.82
CA TRP A 134 25.68 13.05 20.93
C TRP A 134 25.49 14.47 21.49
N GLY A 135 24.31 14.77 22.03
CA GLY A 135 24.00 16.04 22.71
C GLY A 135 24.36 17.30 21.91
N ASP A 136 25.13 18.19 22.56
CA ASP A 136 25.65 19.45 22.01
C ASP A 136 27.20 19.45 21.93
N LEU A 137 27.81 18.26 21.85
CA LEU A 137 29.27 18.14 21.79
C LEU A 137 29.81 18.72 20.46
N GLU A 138 30.87 19.53 20.55
CA GLU A 138 31.60 20.04 19.39
C GLU A 138 32.68 19.02 18.96
N ASN A 139 32.66 18.59 17.69
CA ASN A 139 33.58 17.59 17.11
C ASN A 139 33.78 16.36 18.00
N PRO A 140 32.72 15.59 18.28
CA PRO A 140 32.76 14.59 19.33
C PRO A 140 33.49 13.29 18.96
N LEU A 141 33.81 13.10 17.67
CA LEU A 141 34.37 11.87 17.14
C LEU A 141 35.62 12.14 16.32
N SER A 142 36.49 11.14 16.24
CA SER A 142 37.62 11.09 15.33
C SER A 142 37.17 10.86 13.89
N ARG A 143 38.06 11.08 12.92
CA ARG A 143 37.75 10.88 11.50
C ARG A 143 37.39 9.42 11.18
N ASP A 144 38.04 8.46 11.82
CA ASP A 144 37.80 7.04 11.58
C ASP A 144 36.46 6.60 12.19
N GLU A 145 36.10 7.16 13.36
CA GLU A 145 34.80 6.96 13.99
C GLU A 145 33.65 7.54 13.18
N GLU A 146 33.82 8.77 12.68
CA GLU A 146 32.86 9.42 11.79
C GLU A 146 32.65 8.59 10.52
N ALA A 147 33.72 8.08 9.92
CA ALA A 147 33.66 7.24 8.72
C ALA A 147 32.91 5.93 8.99
N ALA A 148 33.20 5.25 10.10
CA ALA A 148 32.54 4.00 10.46
C ALA A 148 31.04 4.21 10.77
N LEU A 149 30.70 5.28 11.48
CA LEU A 149 29.32 5.63 11.78
C LEU A 149 28.55 6.02 10.51
N ALA A 150 29.15 6.84 9.63
CA ALA A 150 28.59 7.20 8.34
C ALA A 150 28.27 5.94 7.50
N GLU A 151 29.22 5.02 7.40
CA GLU A 151 29.04 3.78 6.64
C GLU A 151 27.90 2.92 7.21
N SER A 152 27.84 2.74 8.53
CA SER A 152 26.75 2.04 9.19
C SER A 152 25.37 2.67 8.91
N PHE A 153 25.25 4.00 9.06
CA PHE A 153 24.01 4.71 8.73
C PHE A 153 23.59 4.54 7.28
N ASN A 154 24.55 4.63 6.36
CA ASN A 154 24.32 4.50 4.92
C ASN A 154 23.81 3.10 4.56
N ILE A 155 24.46 2.05 5.08
CA ILE A 155 24.06 0.66 4.85
C ILE A 155 22.66 0.40 5.42
N PHE A 156 22.39 0.86 6.64
CA PHE A 156 21.08 0.70 7.27
C PHE A 156 19.97 1.41 6.49
N LEU A 157 20.20 2.66 6.08
CA LEU A 157 19.26 3.45 5.29
C LEU A 157 18.96 2.76 3.95
N ASP A 158 19.99 2.40 3.20
CA ASP A 158 19.83 1.76 1.89
C ASP A 158 19.13 0.39 2.01
N PHE A 159 19.35 -0.33 3.11
CA PHE A 159 18.62 -1.56 3.43
C PHE A 159 17.13 -1.30 3.71
N CYS A 160 16.80 -0.37 4.59
CA CYS A 160 15.41 -0.02 4.90
C CYS A 160 14.65 0.49 3.68
N LEU A 161 15.29 1.29 2.81
CA LEU A 161 14.69 1.76 1.56
C LEU A 161 14.39 0.60 0.58
N LYS A 162 15.24 -0.44 0.53
CA LYS A 162 14.95 -1.67 -0.23
C LYS A 162 13.79 -2.46 0.35
N ILE A 163 13.62 -2.46 1.67
CA ILE A 163 12.47 -3.08 2.34
C ILE A 163 11.18 -2.31 2.02
N ILE A 164 11.22 -0.97 2.04
CA ILE A 164 10.08 -0.12 1.64
C ILE A 164 9.66 -0.40 0.19
N GLN A 165 10.60 -0.66 -0.73
CA GLN A 165 10.27 -1.04 -2.12
C GLN A 165 9.39 -2.30 -2.18
N LYS A 166 9.49 -3.21 -1.20
CA LYS A 166 8.74 -4.47 -1.11
C LYS A 166 7.69 -4.49 0.00
N HIS A 167 7.28 -3.33 0.52
CA HIS A 167 6.38 -3.24 1.67
C HIS A 167 5.05 -3.99 1.47
N ARG A 168 4.54 -4.08 0.22
CA ARG A 168 3.28 -4.79 -0.10
C ARG A 168 3.34 -6.28 0.26
N ASP A 169 4.51 -6.89 0.09
CA ASP A 169 4.74 -8.31 0.35
C ASP A 169 5.18 -8.55 1.79
N LEU A 170 6.00 -7.64 2.34
CA LEU A 170 6.61 -7.77 3.66
C LEU A 170 5.69 -7.32 4.81
N PHE A 171 4.77 -6.39 4.53
CA PHE A 171 3.88 -5.80 5.54
C PHE A 171 2.40 -5.80 5.08
N PRO A 172 1.81 -6.96 4.79
CA PRO A 172 0.45 -7.02 4.30
C PRO A 172 -0.57 -6.49 5.32
N PRO A 173 -1.69 -5.89 4.87
CA PRO A 173 -2.75 -5.42 5.76
C PRO A 173 -3.39 -6.51 6.63
N GLY A 174 -3.83 -6.14 7.84
CA GLY A 174 -4.59 -7.01 8.73
C GLY A 174 -3.76 -7.86 9.70
N ASN A 175 -2.46 -7.57 9.81
CA ASN A 175 -1.58 -8.19 10.81
C ASN A 175 -0.86 -7.10 11.62
N ASP A 176 -1.24 -6.98 12.90
CA ASP A 176 -0.73 -5.98 13.84
C ASP A 176 0.79 -6.07 14.00
N PHE A 177 1.36 -7.29 13.93
CA PHE A 177 2.80 -7.49 14.06
C PHE A 177 3.57 -6.93 12.85
N THR A 178 3.06 -7.12 11.64
CA THR A 178 3.70 -6.53 10.45
C THR A 178 3.50 -5.02 10.38
N GLN A 179 2.37 -4.52 10.90
CA GLN A 179 2.16 -3.08 11.04
C GLN A 179 3.17 -2.49 12.03
N HIS A 180 3.33 -3.11 13.20
CA HIS A 180 4.34 -2.70 14.19
C HIS A 180 5.74 -2.59 13.59
N LYS A 181 6.14 -3.59 12.77
CA LYS A 181 7.43 -3.56 12.07
C LYS A 181 7.56 -2.40 11.10
N LEU A 182 6.53 -2.14 10.29
CA LEU A 182 6.54 -1.01 9.35
C LEU A 182 6.60 0.33 10.10
N THR A 183 5.79 0.51 11.14
CA THR A 183 5.79 1.70 12.00
C THR A 183 7.17 1.99 12.54
N HIS A 184 7.83 1.00 13.16
CA HIS A 184 9.15 1.21 13.75
C HIS A 184 10.25 1.38 12.70
N LEU A 185 10.15 0.71 11.55
CA LEU A 185 11.05 0.97 10.43
C LEU A 185 10.97 2.44 9.97
N LEU A 186 9.76 2.98 9.79
CA LEU A 186 9.56 4.37 9.41
C LEU A 186 10.04 5.34 10.49
N LYS A 187 9.83 5.01 11.77
CA LYS A 187 10.35 5.79 12.90
C LYS A 187 11.88 5.81 12.93
N CYS A 188 12.55 4.69 12.64
CA CYS A 188 14.00 4.65 12.52
C CYS A 188 14.49 5.60 11.42
N LEU A 189 13.88 5.56 10.24
CA LEU A 189 14.23 6.45 9.12
C LEU A 189 14.03 7.93 9.46
N SER A 190 12.88 8.27 10.05
CA SER A 190 12.55 9.64 10.46
C SER A 190 13.53 10.16 11.52
N THR A 191 13.85 9.33 12.51
CA THR A 191 14.78 9.67 13.59
C THR A 191 16.20 9.83 13.07
N LEU A 192 16.65 8.89 12.23
CA LEU A 192 17.98 8.95 11.63
C LEU A 192 18.21 10.27 10.88
N HIS A 193 17.31 10.68 9.98
CA HIS A 193 17.45 11.96 9.27
C HIS A 193 17.27 13.19 10.17
N GLY A 194 16.54 13.05 11.28
CA GLY A 194 16.37 14.09 12.28
C GLY A 194 17.61 14.34 13.14
N GLN A 195 18.52 13.36 13.26
CA GLN A 195 19.66 13.44 14.15
C GLN A 195 20.78 14.37 13.67
N LYS A 196 21.41 15.04 14.63
CA LYS A 196 22.63 15.84 14.37
C LYS A 196 23.79 14.97 13.88
N ALA A 197 23.96 13.78 14.49
CA ALA A 197 24.98 12.81 14.12
C ALA A 197 24.91 12.43 12.63
N PHE A 198 23.71 12.12 12.13
CA PHE A 198 23.53 11.77 10.72
C PHE A 198 23.84 12.94 9.78
N ARG A 199 23.39 14.16 10.10
CA ARG A 199 23.70 15.35 9.29
C ARG A 199 25.19 15.68 9.28
N TRP A 200 25.87 15.41 10.38
CA TRP A 200 27.31 15.60 10.52
C TRP A 200 28.10 14.58 9.69
N CYS A 201 27.82 13.29 9.89
CA CYS A 201 28.55 12.20 9.24
C CYS A 201 28.16 12.00 7.75
N CYS A 202 26.92 12.35 7.37
CA CYS A 202 26.37 12.11 6.04
C CYS A 202 25.81 13.40 5.38
N PRO A 203 26.60 14.47 5.20
CA PRO A 203 26.10 15.79 4.80
C PRO A 203 25.54 15.86 3.37
N PHE A 204 25.89 14.89 2.52
CA PHE A 204 25.47 14.84 1.11
C PHE A 204 24.28 13.92 0.85
N ARG A 205 23.69 13.32 1.90
CA ARG A 205 22.50 12.47 1.74
C ARG A 205 21.28 13.30 1.35
N HIS A 206 20.41 12.69 0.57
CA HIS A 206 19.18 13.34 0.14
C HIS A 206 18.20 13.50 1.30
N ASP A 207 17.24 14.39 1.13
CA ASP A 207 16.13 14.53 2.07
C ASP A 207 15.32 13.23 2.15
N LEU A 208 14.88 12.86 3.35
CA LEU A 208 14.16 11.62 3.61
C LEU A 208 12.91 11.49 2.72
N HIS A 209 12.18 12.59 2.54
CA HIS A 209 10.98 12.61 1.72
C HIS A 209 11.28 12.23 0.27
N VAL A 210 12.44 12.66 -0.26
CA VAL A 210 12.88 12.32 -1.63
C VAL A 210 13.23 10.84 -1.74
N GLU A 211 13.97 10.29 -0.78
CA GLU A 211 14.42 8.89 -0.80
C GLU A 211 13.25 7.90 -0.63
N ILE A 212 12.31 8.18 0.29
CA ILE A 212 11.09 7.39 0.45
C ILE A 212 10.22 7.50 -0.80
N THR A 213 10.01 8.71 -1.32
CA THR A 213 9.20 8.91 -2.54
C THR A 213 9.80 8.13 -3.72
N SER A 214 11.12 8.18 -3.91
CA SER A 214 11.82 7.44 -4.97
C SER A 214 11.68 5.93 -4.79
N SER A 215 11.84 5.45 -3.56
CA SER A 215 11.69 4.03 -3.22
C SER A 215 10.26 3.52 -3.44
N LEU A 216 9.25 4.29 -3.05
CA LEU A 216 7.85 3.96 -3.29
C LEU A 216 7.52 3.95 -4.80
N LYS A 217 8.04 4.91 -5.57
CA LYS A 217 7.86 4.93 -7.03
C LYS A 217 8.47 3.69 -7.69
N LYS A 218 9.71 3.36 -7.32
CA LYS A 218 10.41 2.18 -7.83
C LYS A 218 9.68 0.88 -7.46
N GLY A 219 9.36 0.70 -6.18
CA GLY A 219 8.63 -0.49 -5.72
C GLY A 219 7.25 -0.64 -6.36
N THR A 220 6.55 0.47 -6.63
CA THR A 220 5.25 0.47 -7.32
C THR A 220 5.40 0.08 -8.79
N LEU A 221 6.44 0.56 -9.48
CA LEU A 221 6.73 0.17 -10.86
C LEU A 221 7.09 -1.32 -10.96
N ASP A 222 7.95 -1.80 -10.07
CA ASP A 222 8.37 -3.21 -10.03
C ASP A 222 7.19 -4.13 -9.74
N TRP A 223 6.34 -3.76 -8.77
CA TRP A 223 5.11 -4.48 -8.47
C TRP A 223 4.15 -4.50 -9.66
N PHE A 224 3.94 -3.36 -10.32
CA PHE A 224 3.07 -3.28 -11.51
C PHE A 224 3.56 -4.20 -12.63
N ASN A 225 4.86 -4.16 -12.92
CA ASN A 225 5.46 -5.02 -13.95
C ASN A 225 5.31 -6.51 -13.59
N ALA A 226 5.45 -6.87 -12.32
CA ALA A 226 5.21 -8.23 -11.86
C ALA A 226 3.73 -8.66 -12.04
N GLN A 227 2.76 -7.77 -11.78
CA GLN A 227 1.35 -8.08 -12.03
C GLN A 227 1.06 -8.27 -13.52
N VAL A 228 1.64 -7.45 -14.39
CA VAL A 228 1.52 -7.61 -15.85
C VAL A 228 2.14 -8.92 -16.31
N ALA A 229 3.35 -9.25 -15.84
CA ALA A 229 4.02 -10.51 -16.18
C ALA A 229 3.22 -11.73 -15.70
N ASN A 230 2.64 -11.68 -14.50
CA ASN A 230 1.76 -12.73 -13.98
C ASN A 230 0.50 -12.90 -14.83
N ALA A 231 -0.13 -11.80 -15.24
CA ALA A 231 -1.30 -11.83 -16.13
C ALA A 231 -0.93 -12.40 -17.51
N GLU A 232 0.25 -12.07 -18.05
CA GLU A 232 0.76 -12.63 -19.30
C GLU A 232 1.07 -14.12 -19.20
N ALA A 233 1.62 -14.59 -18.08
CA ALA A 233 1.91 -16.00 -17.85
C ALA A 233 0.64 -16.88 -17.80
N GLN A 234 -0.52 -16.29 -17.44
CA GLN A 234 -1.81 -16.99 -17.46
C GLN A 234 -2.43 -17.08 -18.85
N LEU A 235 -1.94 -16.30 -19.83
CA LEU A 235 -2.38 -16.41 -21.22
C LEU A 235 -1.74 -17.63 -21.87
N LYS A 236 -2.51 -18.33 -22.73
CA LYS A 236 -1.94 -19.38 -23.58
C LYS A 236 -0.89 -18.74 -24.51
N LYS A 237 0.19 -19.49 -24.78
CA LYS A 237 1.26 -19.07 -25.70
C LYS A 237 0.63 -18.55 -27.01
N ASP A 238 1.03 -17.35 -27.43
CA ASP A 238 0.54 -16.61 -28.61
C ASP A 238 -0.88 -16.01 -28.56
N SER A 239 -1.55 -16.02 -27.39
CA SER A 239 -2.85 -15.35 -27.22
C SER A 239 -2.70 -13.87 -26.92
N LYS A 240 -3.45 -13.01 -27.64
CA LYS A 240 -3.59 -11.59 -27.30
C LYS A 240 -4.31 -11.44 -25.94
N TRP A 241 -4.10 -10.30 -25.29
CA TRP A 241 -4.86 -9.93 -24.09
C TRP A 241 -6.36 -9.89 -24.39
N THR A 242 -7.15 -10.45 -23.49
CA THR A 242 -8.61 -10.38 -23.58
C THR A 242 -9.15 -9.18 -22.80
N LEU A 243 -10.39 -8.75 -23.08
CA LEU A 243 -11.07 -7.75 -22.27
C LEU A 243 -11.12 -8.15 -20.80
N LYS A 244 -11.38 -9.43 -20.52
CA LYS A 244 -11.47 -9.95 -19.16
C LYS A 244 -10.14 -9.81 -18.43
N SER A 245 -9.03 -10.20 -19.06
CA SER A 245 -7.69 -10.05 -18.49
C SER A 245 -7.36 -8.59 -18.14
N LEU A 246 -7.81 -7.65 -18.97
CA LEU A 246 -7.57 -6.23 -18.72
C LEU A 246 -8.45 -5.66 -17.59
N ILE A 247 -9.73 -6.07 -17.54
CA ILE A 247 -10.63 -5.74 -16.43
C ILE A 247 -10.02 -6.24 -15.12
N ASP A 248 -9.56 -7.49 -15.09
CA ASP A 248 -8.97 -8.10 -13.90
C ASP A 248 -7.69 -7.35 -13.47
N LEU A 249 -6.83 -6.95 -14.41
CA LEU A 249 -5.66 -6.12 -14.10
C LEU A 249 -6.07 -4.77 -13.48
N ILE A 250 -7.04 -4.06 -14.06
CA ILE A 250 -7.46 -2.74 -13.53
C ILE A 250 -8.12 -2.90 -12.16
N ASN A 251 -8.89 -3.96 -11.94
CA ASN A 251 -9.44 -4.26 -10.62
C ASN A 251 -8.35 -4.56 -9.58
N ILE A 252 -7.26 -5.22 -9.97
CA ILE A 252 -6.07 -5.39 -9.12
C ILE A 252 -5.47 -4.02 -8.75
N LEU A 253 -5.37 -3.08 -9.72
CA LEU A 253 -4.89 -1.73 -9.45
C LEU A 253 -5.81 -0.95 -8.51
N ASN A 254 -7.13 -1.02 -8.73
CA ASN A 254 -8.12 -0.39 -7.85
C ASN A 254 -8.00 -0.89 -6.41
N ASN A 255 -7.86 -2.21 -6.26
CA ASN A 255 -7.70 -2.83 -4.96
C ASN A 255 -6.38 -2.41 -4.28
N ASP A 256 -5.28 -2.34 -5.02
CA ASP A 256 -3.99 -1.87 -4.50
C ASP A 256 -4.07 -0.43 -4.01
N VAL A 257 -4.59 0.49 -4.82
CA VAL A 257 -4.72 1.91 -4.44
C VAL A 257 -5.67 2.07 -3.25
N TYR A 258 -6.77 1.33 -3.23
CA TYR A 258 -7.71 1.33 -2.11
C TYR A 258 -7.07 0.85 -0.81
N LYS A 259 -6.43 -0.33 -0.82
CA LYS A 259 -5.73 -0.88 0.34
C LYS A 259 -4.60 0.03 0.79
N GLY A 260 -3.79 0.51 -0.16
CA GLY A 260 -2.67 1.38 0.15
C GLY A 260 -3.11 2.67 0.83
N HIS A 261 -4.25 3.22 0.41
CA HIS A 261 -4.85 4.37 1.09
C HIS A 261 -5.32 4.05 2.52
N MET A 262 -6.04 2.94 2.70
CA MET A 262 -6.60 2.57 4.00
C MET A 262 -5.53 2.19 5.04
N TYR A 263 -4.44 1.54 4.62
CA TYR A 263 -3.48 0.92 5.54
C TYR A 263 -2.14 1.64 5.63
N TYR A 264 -1.61 2.18 4.52
CA TYR A 264 -0.26 2.75 4.51
C TYR A 264 -0.27 4.28 4.56
N ASN A 265 -1.32 4.94 4.07
CA ASN A 265 -1.27 6.39 3.90
C ASN A 265 -1.02 7.16 5.19
N GLU A 266 -1.83 6.91 6.21
CA GLU A 266 -1.71 7.58 7.50
C GLU A 266 -0.37 7.27 8.18
N GLU A 267 0.11 6.03 8.07
CA GLU A 267 1.37 5.60 8.67
C GLU A 267 2.58 6.34 8.06
N PHE A 268 2.66 6.42 6.72
CA PHE A 268 3.72 7.15 6.05
C PHE A 268 3.60 8.67 6.26
N GLU A 269 2.39 9.21 6.18
CA GLU A 269 2.14 10.65 6.27
C GLU A 269 2.41 11.19 7.68
N SER A 270 1.98 10.46 8.72
CA SER A 270 2.20 10.86 10.12
C SER A 270 3.66 10.79 10.57
N ILE A 271 4.44 9.81 10.10
CA ILE A 271 5.82 9.57 10.55
C ILE A 271 6.85 10.29 9.67
N THR A 272 6.62 10.33 8.35
CA THR A 272 7.62 10.80 7.37
C THR A 272 7.16 12.02 6.58
N GLY A 273 5.89 12.43 6.70
CA GLY A 273 5.31 13.52 5.91
C GLY A 273 5.05 13.17 4.44
N VAL A 274 5.29 11.93 4.02
CA VAL A 274 5.08 11.49 2.63
C VAL A 274 3.64 10.99 2.45
N SER A 275 2.86 11.65 1.59
CA SER A 275 1.52 11.18 1.23
C SER A 275 1.61 9.95 0.30
N TYR A 276 1.66 8.75 0.89
CA TYR A 276 1.80 7.47 0.17
C TYR A 276 0.81 7.33 -1.00
N SER A 277 -0.48 7.62 -0.76
CA SER A 277 -1.53 7.45 -1.77
C SER A 277 -1.28 8.32 -3.00
N VAL A 278 -0.79 9.54 -2.79
CA VAL A 278 -0.45 10.48 -3.87
C VAL A 278 0.69 9.92 -4.70
N VAL A 279 1.76 9.46 -4.05
CA VAL A 279 2.96 8.93 -4.71
C VAL A 279 2.61 7.69 -5.52
N VAL A 280 1.95 6.70 -4.91
CA VAL A 280 1.58 5.44 -5.55
C VAL A 280 0.60 5.69 -6.68
N TYR A 281 -0.45 6.48 -6.45
CA TYR A 281 -1.45 6.72 -7.49
C TYR A 281 -0.85 7.45 -8.69
N LYS A 282 -0.01 8.47 -8.51
CA LYS A 282 0.64 9.16 -9.63
C LYS A 282 1.64 8.25 -10.35
N GLN A 283 2.37 7.42 -9.61
CA GLN A 283 3.29 6.48 -10.24
C GLN A 283 2.54 5.43 -11.04
N LEU A 284 1.45 4.91 -10.48
CA LEU A 284 0.52 4.06 -11.22
C LEU A 284 0.02 4.88 -12.38
N GLU A 285 -0.78 5.93 -12.27
CA GLU A 285 -1.30 6.75 -13.38
C GLU A 285 -0.32 7.04 -14.55
N ASN A 286 0.96 7.30 -14.29
CA ASN A 286 1.98 7.52 -15.34
C ASN A 286 2.43 6.27 -16.13
N VAL A 287 2.29 5.05 -15.59
CA VAL A 287 2.77 3.79 -16.19
C VAL A 287 1.75 3.08 -17.13
N PRO A 288 0.43 2.99 -16.80
CA PRO A 288 -0.72 2.63 -17.61
C PRO A 288 -0.87 3.28 -18.99
N PRO A 289 -0.55 4.57 -19.22
CA PRO A 289 -1.07 5.28 -20.40
C PRO A 289 -0.38 4.88 -21.70
N SER A 290 0.75 4.17 -21.65
CA SER A 290 1.39 3.62 -22.84
C SER A 290 1.02 2.15 -23.03
N HIS A 291 1.14 1.34 -21.96
CA HIS A 291 0.90 -0.11 -22.00
C HIS A 291 -0.58 -0.45 -22.09
N ILE A 292 -1.41 0.10 -21.19
CA ILE A 292 -2.86 -0.15 -21.19
C ILE A 292 -3.50 0.56 -22.37
N ARG A 293 -3.08 1.78 -22.73
CA ARG A 293 -3.64 2.49 -23.89
C ARG A 293 -3.36 1.80 -25.22
N SER A 294 -2.14 1.30 -25.45
CA SER A 294 -1.86 0.55 -26.68
C SER A 294 -2.73 -0.70 -26.72
N ARG A 295 -2.73 -1.48 -25.63
CA ARG A 295 -3.50 -2.72 -25.53
C ARG A 295 -5.01 -2.49 -25.64
N LEU A 296 -5.54 -1.42 -25.04
CA LEU A 296 -6.93 -1.01 -25.15
C LEU A 296 -7.29 -0.61 -26.57
N ARG A 297 -6.46 0.21 -27.22
CA ARG A 297 -6.71 0.62 -28.61
C ARG A 297 -6.67 -0.58 -29.55
N ASP A 298 -5.76 -1.53 -29.31
CA ASP A 298 -5.64 -2.73 -30.13
C ASP A 298 -6.84 -3.67 -29.91
N ILE A 299 -7.28 -3.88 -28.67
CA ILE A 299 -8.45 -4.72 -28.35
C ILE A 299 -9.76 -4.05 -28.79
N VAL A 300 -9.95 -2.75 -28.50
CA VAL A 300 -11.13 -1.98 -28.93
C VAL A 300 -11.16 -1.89 -30.46
N GLY A 301 -10.00 -1.67 -31.10
CA GLY A 301 -9.85 -1.63 -32.55
C GLY A 301 -10.14 -2.98 -33.22
N ASP A 302 -9.60 -4.08 -32.69
CA ASP A 302 -9.85 -5.43 -33.21
C ASP A 302 -11.32 -5.85 -33.01
N ILE A 303 -11.92 -5.54 -31.86
CA ILE A 303 -13.31 -5.90 -31.54
C ILE A 303 -14.30 -5.06 -32.36
N MET A 304 -14.06 -3.75 -32.51
CA MET A 304 -14.89 -2.90 -33.35
C MET A 304 -14.67 -3.15 -34.84
N GLY A 305 -13.44 -3.45 -35.26
CA GLY A 305 -13.08 -3.73 -36.65
C GLY A 305 -13.63 -5.06 -37.17
N CYS A 306 -13.63 -6.12 -36.33
CA CYS A 306 -14.10 -7.44 -36.74
C CYS A 306 -15.62 -7.63 -36.63
N LYS A 307 -16.32 -6.97 -35.70
CA LYS A 307 -17.75 -7.31 -35.42
C LYS A 307 -18.78 -6.27 -35.81
N ILE A 308 -18.43 -4.98 -35.94
CA ILE A 308 -19.38 -3.97 -36.42
C ILE A 308 -19.77 -4.23 -37.88
N ARG A 309 -18.87 -4.81 -38.67
CA ARG A 309 -19.14 -5.14 -40.08
C ARG A 309 -20.08 -6.35 -40.26
N ASP A 310 -20.01 -7.34 -39.37
CA ASP A 310 -20.83 -8.55 -39.46
C ASP A 310 -22.19 -8.41 -38.75
N SER A 311 -22.27 -7.62 -37.68
CA SER A 311 -23.52 -7.39 -36.94
C SER A 311 -24.37 -6.26 -37.52
N CYS A 312 -23.80 -5.20 -38.11
CA CYS A 312 -24.61 -4.15 -38.75
C CYS A 312 -25.27 -4.61 -40.06
N SER A 313 -24.74 -5.62 -40.76
CA SER A 313 -25.41 -6.22 -41.92
C SER A 313 -26.55 -7.18 -41.54
N ALA A 314 -26.67 -7.53 -40.25
CA ALA A 314 -27.69 -8.44 -39.73
C ALA A 314 -28.74 -7.71 -38.87
N ILE A 315 -28.75 -6.37 -38.81
CA ILE A 315 -29.83 -5.58 -38.18
C ILE A 315 -31.04 -5.58 -39.12
N GLU A 316 -31.57 -6.76 -39.42
CA GLU A 316 -33.00 -6.95 -39.59
C GLU A 316 -33.53 -7.35 -38.22
N VAL A 317 -34.44 -6.52 -37.71
CA VAL A 317 -35.01 -6.57 -36.36
C VAL A 317 -35.80 -7.87 -36.16
N GLU A 318 -35.15 -8.95 -35.74
CA GLU A 318 -35.85 -10.11 -35.19
C GLU A 318 -35.86 -10.05 -33.65
N GLN A 319 -37.06 -10.11 -33.08
CA GLN A 319 -37.41 -9.86 -31.67
C GLN A 319 -36.96 -10.99 -30.70
N ASN A 320 -35.94 -11.77 -31.08
CA ASN A 320 -35.44 -12.93 -30.37
C ASN A 320 -33.90 -12.90 -30.25
N GLU A 321 -33.31 -11.75 -29.91
CA GLU A 321 -31.89 -11.71 -29.58
C GLU A 321 -31.63 -12.49 -28.28
N ASP A 322 -30.80 -13.53 -28.38
CA ASP A 322 -30.28 -14.27 -27.24
C ASP A 322 -29.49 -13.31 -26.34
N PRO A 323 -29.87 -13.14 -25.05
CA PRO A 323 -29.11 -12.31 -24.11
C PRO A 323 -27.65 -12.77 -23.95
N ASP A 324 -27.33 -14.01 -24.31
CA ASP A 324 -25.99 -14.59 -24.28
C ASP A 324 -25.25 -14.49 -25.64
N SER A 325 -25.78 -13.71 -26.59
CA SER A 325 -25.07 -13.44 -27.84
C SER A 325 -23.69 -12.83 -27.58
N GLU A 326 -22.70 -13.29 -28.36
CA GLU A 326 -21.31 -12.87 -28.20
C GLU A 326 -21.14 -11.35 -28.29
N TYR A 327 -21.99 -10.67 -29.07
CA TYR A 327 -22.04 -9.21 -29.18
C TYR A 327 -22.47 -8.54 -27.86
N MET A 328 -23.58 -8.99 -27.24
CA MET A 328 -24.07 -8.46 -25.96
C MET A 328 -23.06 -8.66 -24.84
N VAL A 329 -22.43 -9.85 -24.78
CA VAL A 329 -21.37 -10.17 -23.82
C VAL A 329 -20.18 -9.24 -24.00
N THR A 330 -19.71 -9.07 -25.24
CA THR A 330 -18.56 -8.20 -25.55
C THR A 330 -18.83 -6.74 -25.20
N ALA A 331 -19.99 -6.22 -25.57
CA ALA A 331 -20.36 -4.83 -25.27
C ALA A 331 -20.54 -4.59 -23.75
N THR A 332 -21.07 -5.59 -23.01
CA THR A 332 -21.18 -5.53 -21.55
C THR A 332 -19.79 -5.53 -20.89
N ALA A 333 -18.86 -6.37 -21.35
CA ALA A 333 -17.48 -6.39 -20.86
C ALA A 333 -16.74 -5.07 -21.13
N MET A 334 -16.96 -4.44 -22.30
CA MET A 334 -16.43 -3.10 -22.59
C MET A 334 -16.95 -2.04 -21.61
N PHE A 335 -18.22 -2.14 -21.20
CA PHE A 335 -18.78 -1.24 -20.19
C PHE A 335 -18.19 -1.50 -18.80
N GLU A 336 -17.99 -2.77 -18.41
CA GLU A 336 -17.32 -3.14 -17.16
C GLU A 336 -15.90 -2.57 -17.09
N LEU A 337 -15.16 -2.66 -18.20
CA LEU A 337 -13.82 -2.06 -18.33
C LEU A 337 -13.84 -0.55 -18.17
N TYR A 338 -14.82 0.13 -18.79
CA TYR A 338 -15.02 1.57 -18.61
C TYR A 338 -15.26 1.92 -17.13
N MET A 339 -16.10 1.14 -16.44
CA MET A 339 -16.40 1.35 -15.03
C MET A 339 -15.18 1.12 -14.12
N ALA A 340 -14.39 0.08 -14.37
CA ALA A 340 -13.16 -0.21 -13.63
C ALA A 340 -12.12 0.92 -13.80
N LEU A 341 -11.95 1.44 -15.03
CA LEU A 341 -11.10 2.60 -15.29
C LEU A 341 -11.63 3.87 -14.61
N GLN A 342 -12.95 4.09 -14.66
CA GLN A 342 -13.57 5.22 -14.00
C GLN A 342 -13.32 5.19 -12.49
N GLU A 343 -13.44 4.02 -11.85
CA GLU A 343 -13.09 3.85 -10.44
C GLU A 343 -11.62 4.19 -10.16
N PHE A 344 -10.70 3.69 -10.99
CA PHE A 344 -9.27 4.01 -10.89
C PHE A 344 -9.02 5.53 -10.99
N ILE A 345 -9.73 6.20 -11.89
CA ILE A 345 -9.54 7.63 -12.15
C ILE A 345 -10.15 8.48 -11.03
N LYS A 346 -11.17 8.00 -10.31
CA LYS A 346 -11.75 8.73 -9.16
C LYS A 346 -10.73 8.97 -8.04
N PHE A 347 -9.69 8.14 -7.91
CA PHE A 347 -8.63 8.39 -6.94
C PHE A 347 -7.88 9.72 -7.16
N LYS A 348 -7.96 10.33 -8.35
CA LYS A 348 -7.45 11.69 -8.61
C LYS A 348 -8.07 12.75 -7.70
N GLU A 349 -9.29 12.54 -7.20
CA GLU A 349 -9.97 13.46 -6.29
C GLU A 349 -9.26 13.58 -4.95
N ARG A 350 -8.38 12.62 -4.63
CA ARG A 350 -7.53 12.63 -3.42
C ARG A 350 -6.21 13.36 -3.63
N LEU A 351 -5.86 13.73 -4.86
CA LEU A 351 -4.67 14.53 -5.15
C LEU A 351 -4.91 16.01 -4.85
N PRO A 352 -3.87 16.78 -4.49
CA PRO A 352 -3.92 18.23 -4.46
C PRO A 352 -4.33 18.81 -5.82
N SER A 353 -5.08 19.91 -5.81
CA SER A 353 -5.71 20.46 -7.03
C SER A 353 -4.71 20.78 -8.15
N ASP A 354 -3.48 21.18 -7.80
CA ASP A 354 -2.44 21.55 -8.76
C ASP A 354 -1.88 20.33 -9.50
N GLU A 355 -1.87 19.17 -8.87
CA GLU A 355 -1.31 17.94 -9.43
C GLU A 355 -2.28 17.22 -10.36
N ARG A 356 -3.59 17.50 -10.25
CA ARG A 356 -4.64 16.87 -11.07
C ARG A 356 -4.55 17.22 -12.55
N LYS A 357 -3.94 18.36 -12.90
CA LYS A 357 -3.87 18.86 -14.29
C LYS A 357 -2.88 18.10 -15.15
N ASN A 358 -1.87 17.47 -14.53
CA ASN A 358 -0.78 16.78 -15.24
C ASN A 358 -1.05 15.29 -15.46
N LEU A 359 -2.26 14.81 -15.11
CA LEU A 359 -2.62 13.42 -15.33
C LEU A 359 -2.89 13.16 -16.81
N THR A 360 -2.45 12.02 -17.29
CA THR A 360 -2.57 11.55 -18.67
C THR A 360 -3.91 10.85 -18.95
N LEU A 361 -4.51 10.22 -17.94
CA LEU A 361 -5.76 9.45 -18.05
C LEU A 361 -7.03 10.30 -18.02
N ILE A 362 -6.92 11.64 -18.01
CA ILE A 362 -8.08 12.56 -17.93
C ILE A 362 -9.08 12.31 -19.07
N ASN A 363 -8.59 11.94 -20.26
CA ASN A 363 -9.40 11.74 -21.46
C ASN A 363 -9.69 10.27 -21.78
N TYR A 364 -9.68 9.38 -20.78
CA TYR A 364 -9.95 7.94 -20.97
C TYR A 364 -11.27 7.64 -21.68
N HIS A 365 -12.30 8.47 -21.45
CA HIS A 365 -13.62 8.33 -22.06
C HIS A 365 -13.57 8.35 -23.59
N LEU A 366 -12.62 9.09 -24.19
CA LEU A 366 -12.46 9.14 -25.64
C LEU A 366 -12.09 7.78 -26.25
N TRP A 367 -11.49 6.87 -25.47
CA TRP A 367 -11.14 5.53 -25.93
C TRP A 367 -12.38 4.65 -26.17
N PHE A 368 -13.52 5.03 -25.60
CA PHE A 368 -14.79 4.31 -25.70
C PHE A 368 -15.80 5.03 -26.59
N LYS A 369 -15.43 6.13 -27.27
CA LYS A 369 -16.36 6.99 -28.02
C LYS A 369 -17.24 6.20 -29.00
N ASP A 370 -16.64 5.24 -29.70
CA ASP A 370 -17.32 4.40 -30.68
C ASP A 370 -18.06 3.21 -30.01
N ALA A 371 -17.57 2.75 -28.86
CA ALA A 371 -18.19 1.68 -28.07
C ALA A 371 -19.49 2.12 -27.37
N VAL A 372 -19.60 3.41 -27.01
CA VAL A 372 -20.73 3.95 -26.23
C VAL A 372 -22.07 3.74 -26.91
N HIS A 373 -22.13 3.81 -28.25
CA HIS A 373 -23.38 3.54 -28.98
C HIS A 373 -23.87 2.10 -28.71
N HIS A 374 -22.97 1.12 -28.69
CA HIS A 374 -23.32 -0.28 -28.45
C HIS A 374 -23.87 -0.50 -27.05
N TRP A 375 -23.43 0.26 -26.04
CA TRP A 375 -24.01 0.19 -24.70
C TRP A 375 -25.47 0.62 -24.65
N PHE A 376 -25.85 1.64 -25.45
CA PHE A 376 -27.25 2.04 -25.60
C PHE A 376 -28.08 0.98 -26.32
N VAL A 377 -27.54 0.31 -27.33
CA VAL A 377 -28.20 -0.83 -28.00
C VAL A 377 -28.44 -1.96 -27.01
N VAL A 378 -27.42 -2.35 -26.23
CA VAL A 378 -27.53 -3.38 -25.18
C VAL A 378 -28.58 -2.98 -24.14
N ALA A 379 -28.58 -1.72 -23.68
CA ALA A 379 -29.55 -1.23 -22.71
C ALA A 379 -30.99 -1.31 -23.26
N LYS A 380 -31.19 -0.92 -24.54
CA LYS A 380 -32.47 -1.03 -25.23
C LYS A 380 -32.93 -2.49 -25.32
N THR A 381 -32.11 -3.39 -25.87
CA THR A 381 -32.44 -4.82 -26.01
C THR A 381 -32.77 -5.45 -24.65
N LYS A 382 -31.90 -5.26 -23.64
CA LYS A 382 -32.13 -5.80 -22.29
C LYS A 382 -33.42 -5.26 -21.65
N SER A 383 -33.73 -3.98 -21.88
CA SER A 383 -34.99 -3.40 -21.39
C SER A 383 -36.23 -4.03 -22.05
N GLN A 384 -36.20 -4.23 -23.37
CA GLN A 384 -37.30 -4.85 -24.10
C GLN A 384 -37.54 -6.30 -23.66
N ILE A 385 -36.47 -7.09 -23.49
CA ILE A 385 -36.55 -8.46 -22.97
C ILE A 385 -37.16 -8.45 -21.56
N ARG A 386 -36.72 -7.54 -20.68
CA ARG A 386 -37.25 -7.43 -19.31
C ARG A 386 -38.73 -7.06 -19.30
N LEU A 387 -39.15 -6.11 -20.14
CA LEU A 387 -40.55 -5.70 -20.27
C LEU A 387 -41.43 -6.84 -20.81
N LYS A 388 -40.97 -7.56 -21.83
CA LYS A 388 -41.67 -8.73 -22.38
C LYS A 388 -41.87 -9.80 -21.32
N LYS A 389 -40.80 -10.20 -20.60
CA LYS A 389 -40.87 -11.17 -19.51
C LYS A 389 -41.78 -10.71 -18.37
N ALA A 390 -41.74 -9.43 -18.00
CA ALA A 390 -42.60 -8.87 -16.96
C ALA A 390 -44.09 -9.03 -17.32
N VAL A 391 -44.48 -8.71 -18.56
CA VAL A 391 -45.85 -8.90 -19.03
C VAL A 391 -46.21 -10.37 -19.15
N GLU A 392 -45.31 -11.24 -19.63
CA GLU A 392 -45.55 -12.69 -19.74
C GLU A 392 -45.86 -13.34 -18.38
N LEU A 393 -45.06 -13.03 -17.35
CA LEU A 393 -45.17 -13.59 -16.00
C LEU A 393 -46.34 -13.02 -15.19
N ASP A 394 -46.84 -11.84 -15.56
CA ASP A 394 -47.94 -11.18 -14.86
C ASP A 394 -49.24 -11.97 -14.98
N LYS A 395 -49.89 -12.27 -13.86
CA LYS A 395 -51.17 -12.99 -13.86
C LYS A 395 -52.37 -12.07 -14.06
N VAL A 396 -52.16 -10.75 -14.10
CA VAL A 396 -53.22 -9.72 -14.25
C VAL A 396 -54.30 -9.94 -13.18
N ALA A 397 -53.87 -10.04 -11.92
CA ALA A 397 -54.75 -10.24 -10.77
C ALA A 397 -54.59 -9.08 -9.77
N PHE A 398 -55.67 -8.71 -9.11
CA PHE A 398 -55.62 -7.78 -7.99
C PHE A 398 -54.91 -8.45 -6.81
N LEU A 399 -53.73 -7.95 -6.46
CA LEU A 399 -52.97 -8.47 -5.32
C LEU A 399 -53.55 -8.00 -3.98
N ASP A 400 -54.18 -6.82 -3.94
CA ASP A 400 -54.82 -6.23 -2.77
C ASP A 400 -55.84 -5.15 -3.21
N ASN A 401 -56.86 -4.86 -2.38
CA ASN A 401 -57.86 -3.81 -2.60
C ASN A 401 -57.26 -2.40 -2.66
N TYR A 402 -56.06 -2.19 -2.12
CA TYR A 402 -55.36 -0.90 -2.11
C TYR A 402 -54.43 -0.70 -3.33
N VAL A 403 -53.98 -1.78 -3.98
CA VAL A 403 -52.99 -1.71 -5.07
C VAL A 403 -53.69 -1.89 -6.42
N LYS A 404 -53.87 -0.78 -7.14
CA LYS A 404 -54.60 -0.71 -8.42
C LYS A 404 -53.72 -0.95 -9.66
N HIS A 405 -52.52 -1.47 -9.51
CA HIS A 405 -51.61 -1.77 -10.62
C HIS A 405 -51.08 -3.19 -10.49
N SER A 406 -50.77 -3.83 -11.62
CA SER A 406 -50.24 -5.19 -11.63
C SER A 406 -48.74 -5.22 -11.36
N THR A 407 -48.19 -6.41 -11.12
CA THR A 407 -46.75 -6.59 -10.89
C THR A 407 -45.91 -6.19 -12.10
N SER A 408 -46.41 -6.40 -13.33
CA SER A 408 -45.67 -5.99 -14.53
C SER A 408 -45.48 -4.47 -14.61
N ALA A 409 -46.40 -3.67 -14.07
CA ALA A 409 -46.25 -2.22 -14.04
C ALA A 409 -45.11 -1.78 -13.10
N VAL A 410 -44.95 -2.47 -11.97
CA VAL A 410 -43.83 -2.25 -11.02
C VAL A 410 -42.50 -2.67 -11.66
N ASP A 411 -42.47 -3.82 -12.32
CA ASP A 411 -41.27 -4.31 -13.01
C ASP A 411 -40.87 -3.41 -14.18
N ALA A 412 -41.84 -2.90 -14.94
CA ALA A 412 -41.61 -1.93 -16.02
C ALA A 412 -41.04 -0.62 -15.49
N ALA A 413 -41.63 -0.06 -14.42
CA ALA A 413 -41.10 1.14 -13.77
C ALA A 413 -39.66 0.93 -13.27
N THR A 414 -39.39 -0.22 -12.66
CA THR A 414 -38.04 -0.60 -12.20
C THR A 414 -37.06 -0.73 -13.36
N CYS A 415 -37.49 -1.25 -14.51
CA CYS A 415 -36.68 -1.31 -15.73
C CYS A 415 -36.24 0.09 -16.20
N PHE A 416 -37.15 1.08 -16.19
CA PHE A 416 -36.80 2.45 -16.56
C PHE A 416 -35.89 3.14 -15.54
N VAL A 417 -36.06 2.84 -14.25
CA VAL A 417 -35.12 3.28 -13.20
C VAL A 417 -33.72 2.74 -13.46
N GLN A 418 -33.59 1.47 -13.89
CA GLN A 418 -32.29 0.89 -14.23
C GLN A 418 -31.63 1.57 -15.45
N ILE A 419 -32.39 1.96 -16.46
CA ILE A 419 -31.87 2.73 -17.60
C ILE A 419 -31.35 4.11 -17.13
N LYS A 420 -32.08 4.78 -16.23
CA LYS A 420 -31.63 6.04 -15.61
C LYS A 420 -30.35 5.84 -14.79
N GLU A 421 -30.27 4.75 -14.05
CA GLU A 421 -29.10 4.41 -13.24
C GLU A 421 -27.88 4.08 -14.11
N PHE A 422 -28.06 3.35 -15.21
CA PHE A 422 -27.03 3.14 -16.24
C PHE A 422 -26.47 4.48 -16.74
N TRP A 423 -27.33 5.44 -17.08
CA TRP A 423 -26.90 6.78 -17.48
C TRP A 423 -26.10 7.49 -16.39
N ARG A 424 -26.56 7.42 -15.13
CA ARG A 424 -25.85 8.01 -13.99
C ARG A 424 -24.46 7.39 -13.81
N GLN A 425 -24.35 6.07 -13.91
CA GLN A 425 -23.08 5.34 -13.77
C GLN A 425 -22.12 5.62 -14.92
N LEU A 426 -22.65 5.81 -16.14
CA LEU A 426 -21.85 6.20 -17.30
C LEU A 426 -21.11 7.52 -17.04
N SER A 427 -21.69 8.46 -16.29
CA SER A 427 -21.01 9.66 -15.77
C SER A 427 -20.10 10.32 -16.82
N TRP A 428 -20.61 10.44 -18.06
CA TRP A 428 -19.81 10.84 -19.21
C TRP A 428 -19.22 12.24 -18.99
N PRO A 429 -17.89 12.41 -19.02
CA PRO A 429 -17.25 13.64 -18.55
C PRO A 429 -17.33 14.81 -19.54
N ASP A 430 -17.64 14.56 -20.82
CA ASP A 430 -17.82 15.60 -21.84
C ASP A 430 -19.28 16.08 -21.90
N PRO A 431 -19.59 17.34 -21.52
CA PRO A 431 -20.96 17.85 -21.53
C PRO A 431 -21.62 17.85 -22.92
N ALA A 432 -20.85 18.08 -23.99
CA ALA A 432 -21.40 18.17 -25.34
C ALA A 432 -21.86 16.79 -25.85
N GLY A 433 -21.01 15.77 -25.69
CA GLY A 433 -21.36 14.38 -25.96
C GLY A 433 -22.48 13.89 -25.04
N ALA A 434 -22.43 14.25 -23.76
CA ALA A 434 -23.42 13.83 -22.77
C ALA A 434 -24.85 14.24 -23.15
N PHE A 435 -25.05 15.48 -23.65
CA PHE A 435 -26.38 15.93 -24.10
C PHE A 435 -26.98 15.04 -25.19
N THR A 436 -26.15 14.61 -26.15
CA THR A 436 -26.59 13.73 -27.25
C THR A 436 -26.99 12.34 -26.70
N PHE A 437 -26.28 11.87 -25.68
CA PHE A 437 -26.57 10.59 -25.03
C PHE A 437 -27.83 10.64 -24.17
N VAL A 438 -28.15 11.76 -23.51
CA VAL A 438 -29.42 11.94 -22.80
C VAL A 438 -30.61 11.74 -23.73
N MET A 439 -30.55 12.26 -24.97
CA MET A 439 -31.63 12.06 -25.93
C MET A 439 -31.87 10.58 -26.25
N LYS A 440 -30.79 9.79 -26.38
CA LYS A 440 -30.90 8.33 -26.57
C LYS A 440 -31.52 7.64 -25.35
N VAL A 441 -31.18 8.06 -24.13
CA VAL A 441 -31.78 7.53 -22.90
C VAL A 441 -33.30 7.77 -22.90
N ILE A 442 -33.72 8.99 -23.26
CA ILE A 442 -35.14 9.36 -23.36
C ILE A 442 -35.84 8.52 -24.43
N GLU A 443 -35.21 8.37 -25.61
CA GLU A 443 -35.73 7.54 -26.70
C GLU A 443 -35.96 6.09 -26.25
N ILE A 444 -34.99 5.47 -25.58
CA ILE A 444 -35.11 4.10 -25.05
C ILE A 444 -36.29 3.99 -24.07
N ILE A 445 -36.46 4.97 -23.17
CA ILE A 445 -37.57 4.97 -22.19
C ILE A 445 -38.92 5.13 -22.91
N CYS A 446 -39.02 6.05 -23.85
CA CYS A 446 -40.25 6.30 -24.62
C CYS A 446 -40.64 5.09 -25.47
N GLU A 447 -39.70 4.53 -26.23
CA GLU A 447 -39.92 3.32 -27.02
C GLU A 447 -40.27 2.13 -26.14
N GLY A 448 -39.57 1.95 -25.01
CA GLY A 448 -39.88 0.90 -24.04
C GLY A 448 -41.28 1.05 -23.44
N THR A 449 -41.72 2.28 -23.17
CA THR A 449 -43.08 2.57 -22.67
C THR A 449 -44.14 2.20 -23.71
N ILE A 450 -43.94 2.60 -24.97
CA ILE A 450 -44.84 2.23 -26.07
C ILE A 450 -44.86 0.71 -26.27
N TYR A 451 -43.70 0.06 -26.19
CA TYR A 451 -43.58 -1.39 -26.32
C TYR A 451 -44.31 -2.12 -25.20
N TYR A 452 -44.14 -1.69 -23.95
CA TYR A 452 -44.86 -2.23 -22.80
C TYR A 452 -46.39 -2.08 -22.95
N ALA A 453 -46.86 -0.90 -23.40
CA ALA A 453 -48.29 -0.68 -23.65
C ALA A 453 -48.85 -1.63 -24.72
N LYS A 454 -48.11 -1.85 -25.82
CA LYS A 454 -48.47 -2.81 -26.87
C LYS A 454 -48.53 -4.25 -26.34
N LEU A 455 -47.57 -4.66 -25.52
CA LEU A 455 -47.57 -6.00 -24.90
C LEU A 455 -48.76 -6.18 -23.96
N CYS A 456 -49.09 -5.18 -23.16
CA CYS A 456 -50.26 -5.21 -22.28
C CYS A 456 -51.55 -5.34 -23.09
N GLN A 457 -51.69 -4.56 -24.18
CA GLN A 457 -52.85 -4.65 -25.07
C GLN A 457 -52.97 -6.03 -25.71
N GLN A 458 -51.87 -6.60 -26.22
CA GLN A 458 -51.86 -7.94 -26.80
C GLN A 458 -52.22 -9.02 -25.77
N LYS A 459 -51.75 -8.89 -24.53
CA LYS A 459 -52.08 -9.83 -23.46
C LYS A 459 -53.55 -9.72 -23.05
N LEU A 460 -54.08 -8.50 -22.93
CA LEU A 460 -55.50 -8.27 -22.66
C LEU A 460 -56.37 -8.89 -23.74
N GLN A 461 -56.04 -8.67 -25.02
CA GLN A 461 -56.79 -9.23 -26.14
C GLN A 461 -56.81 -10.77 -26.10
N LYS A 462 -55.68 -11.42 -25.80
CA LYS A 462 -55.62 -12.88 -25.62
C LYS A 462 -56.48 -13.39 -24.45
N ILE A 463 -56.60 -12.62 -23.36
CA ILE A 463 -57.45 -12.97 -22.23
C ILE A 463 -58.92 -12.85 -22.62
N THR A 464 -59.31 -11.74 -23.28
CA THR A 464 -60.68 -11.52 -23.75
C THR A 464 -61.11 -12.55 -24.80
N ASP A 465 -60.23 -12.89 -25.74
CA ASP A 465 -60.51 -13.89 -26.79
C ASP A 465 -60.57 -15.33 -26.25
N ALA A 466 -59.88 -15.61 -25.14
CA ALA A 466 -59.89 -16.91 -24.48
C ALA A 466 -61.12 -17.11 -23.56
N ASP A 467 -61.88 -16.05 -23.27
CA ASP A 467 -63.02 -16.07 -22.35
C ASP A 467 -64.31 -15.56 -23.04
N PRO A 468 -64.82 -16.24 -24.11
CA PRO A 468 -66.01 -15.79 -24.85
C PRO A 468 -67.34 -15.97 -24.08
N GLN A 469 -67.30 -16.26 -22.77
CA GLN A 469 -68.48 -16.66 -21.99
C GLN A 469 -68.96 -15.68 -20.93
N ASN A 470 -68.41 -14.46 -20.86
CA ASN A 470 -68.89 -13.42 -19.94
C ASN A 470 -69.58 -12.22 -20.61
N ASP A 471 -69.94 -12.32 -21.90
CA ASP A 471 -70.64 -11.24 -22.61
C ASP A 471 -72.18 -11.43 -22.69
N VAL A 472 -72.76 -12.10 -21.69
CA VAL A 472 -74.22 -12.12 -21.48
C VAL A 472 -74.52 -11.95 -20.00
N THR A 473 -75.34 -10.93 -19.70
CA THR A 473 -75.81 -10.40 -18.40
C THR A 473 -74.85 -9.38 -17.78
N GLU A 474 -75.22 -8.12 -17.55
CA GLU A 474 -76.50 -7.57 -17.11
C GLU A 474 -76.85 -6.21 -17.74
N LYS A 475 -78.17 -5.99 -17.86
CA LYS A 475 -78.86 -4.72 -18.11
C LYS A 475 -78.97 -3.90 -16.83
#